data_AF-A0A662B8R4-F1
#
_entry.id   AF-A0A662B8R4-F1
#
_cell.length_a   1.000
_cell.length_b   1.000
_cell.length_c   1.000
_cell.angle_alpha   90.00
_cell.angle_beta   90.00
_cell.angle_gamma   90.00
#
_symmetry.space_group_name_H-M   'P 1'
#
loop_
_entity.id
_entity.type
_entity.pdbx_description
1 polymer ?
#
loop_
_entity_poly.entity_id
_entity_poly.type
_entity_poly.pdbx_seq_one_letter_code
_entity_poly.pdbx_strand_id
1 'polypeptide(L)'
;MEHKERPELLTILCILTFIGSGTSMLVNGFLFLIFDQVREVFEQQGSYQFMGSEIDLSFLANISSWFFLWMGMAQFISLSGAFQMFQLKKRGFHLYAIAQIILLIIPKLFIPSLPFPFLEMMISAVFVLLYYKNRQFMS
;
A
#
# COMPACT_ATOMS: atom_id res chain seq x y z
N MET A 1 21.25 32.71 -3.04
CA MET A 1 20.01 31.95 -2.73
C MET A 1 20.46 30.57 -2.33
N GLU A 2 20.31 30.21 -1.05
CA GLU A 2 20.71 28.89 -0.55
C GLU A 2 19.76 27.85 -1.17
N HIS A 3 20.27 27.02 -2.06
CA HIS A 3 19.48 25.95 -2.65
C HIS A 3 19.23 24.95 -1.53
N LYS A 4 17.99 24.87 -1.04
CA LYS A 4 17.61 23.92 0.01
C LYS A 4 17.72 22.52 -0.58
N GLU A 5 18.91 21.92 -0.47
CA GLU A 5 19.17 20.59 -1.00
C GLU A 5 18.32 19.58 -0.25
N ARG A 6 17.75 18.63 -1.01
CA ARG A 6 16.95 17.56 -0.43
C ARG A 6 17.87 16.61 0.32
N PRO A 7 17.59 16.29 1.60
CA PRO A 7 18.36 15.27 2.32
C PRO A 7 18.38 13.94 1.57
N GLU A 8 19.52 13.26 1.54
CA GLU A 8 19.68 11.96 0.87
C GLU A 8 18.66 10.93 1.38
N LEU A 9 18.47 10.87 2.71
CA LEU A 9 17.49 9.98 3.33
C LEU A 9 16.07 10.25 2.81
N LEU A 10 15.67 11.52 2.66
CA LEU A 10 14.34 11.86 2.14
C LEU A 10 14.18 11.40 0.68
N THR A 11 15.24 11.52 -0.13
CA THR A 11 15.26 11.01 -1.51
C THR A 11 15.09 9.49 -1.54
N ILE A 12 15.85 8.74 -0.73
CA ILE A 12 15.77 7.29 -0.65
C ILE A 12 14.35 6.85 -0.25
N LEU A 13 13.78 7.46 0.80
CA LEU A 13 12.43 7.12 1.25
C LEU A 13 11.38 7.35 0.16
N CYS A 14 11.47 8.47 -0.57
CA CYS A 14 10.56 8.76 -1.68
C CYS A 14 10.69 7.74 -2.80
N ILE A 15 11.91 7.32 -3.17
CA ILE A 15 12.13 6.28 -4.18
C ILE A 15 11.55 4.95 -3.72
N LEU A 16 11.80 4.54 -2.47
CA LEU A 16 11.24 3.31 -1.90
C LEU A 16 9.71 3.34 -1.90
N THR A 17 9.11 4.49 -1.57
CA THR A 17 7.65 4.67 -1.63
C THR A 17 7.14 4.66 -3.08
N PHE A 18 7.86 5.26 -4.02
CA PHE A 18 7.47 5.20 -5.44
C PHE A 18 7.47 3.78 -5.98
N ILE A 19 8.47 2.98 -5.62
CA ILE A 19 8.53 1.57 -6.01
C ILE A 19 7.41 0.79 -5.31
N GLY A 20 7.34 0.85 -3.97
CA GLY A 20 6.37 0.09 -3.19
C GLY A 20 4.92 0.45 -3.51
N SER A 21 4.56 1.73 -3.38
CA SER A 21 3.19 2.20 -3.66
C SER A 21 2.87 2.21 -5.16
N GLY A 22 3.83 2.51 -6.03
CA GLY A 22 3.61 2.52 -7.48
C GLY A 22 3.32 1.12 -8.03
N THR A 23 4.16 0.14 -7.68
CA THR A 23 3.91 -1.26 -8.05
C THR A 23 2.60 -1.76 -7.44
N SER A 24 2.34 -1.47 -6.17
CA SER A 24 1.09 -1.90 -5.52
C SER A 24 -0.14 -1.27 -6.17
N MET A 25 -0.09 0.01 -6.53
CA MET A 25 -1.19 0.69 -7.23
C MET A 25 -1.51 0.03 -8.56
N LEU A 26 -0.48 -0.30 -9.35
CA LEU A 26 -0.65 -0.98 -10.65
C LEU A 26 -1.24 -2.38 -10.48
N VAL A 27 -0.71 -3.16 -9.52
CA VAL A 27 -1.21 -4.52 -9.22
C VAL A 27 -2.67 -4.47 -8.78
N ASN A 28 -3.02 -3.55 -7.88
CA ASN A 28 -4.41 -3.39 -7.42
C ASN A 28 -5.33 -2.92 -8.55
N GLY A 29 -4.90 -2.00 -9.41
CA GLY A 29 -5.68 -1.57 -10.57
C GLY A 29 -5.90 -2.72 -11.57
N PHE A 30 -4.87 -3.52 -11.82
CA PHE A 30 -4.98 -4.72 -12.67
C PHE A 30 -5.94 -5.75 -12.06
N LEU A 31 -5.75 -6.09 -10.78
CA LEU A 31 -6.62 -7.03 -10.08
C LEU A 31 -8.07 -6.56 -10.06
N PHE A 32 -8.35 -5.27 -9.83
CA PHE A 32 -9.73 -4.76 -9.92
C PHE A 32 -10.43 -5.11 -11.25
N LEU A 33 -9.69 -5.11 -12.37
CA LEU A 33 -10.24 -5.42 -13.69
C LEU A 33 -10.43 -6.92 -13.94
N ILE A 34 -9.60 -7.77 -13.33
CA ILE A 34 -9.54 -9.20 -13.63
C ILE A 34 -9.96 -10.11 -12.48
N PHE A 35 -10.27 -9.57 -11.30
CA PHE A 35 -10.44 -10.36 -10.09
C PHE A 35 -11.63 -11.31 -10.15
N ASP A 36 -12.71 -10.91 -10.84
CA ASP A 36 -13.88 -11.79 -10.99
C ASP A 36 -13.52 -13.07 -11.78
N GLN A 37 -12.72 -12.95 -12.85
CA GLN A 37 -12.24 -14.11 -13.61
C GLN A 37 -11.25 -14.94 -12.79
N VAL A 38 -10.36 -14.27 -12.05
CA VAL A 38 -9.43 -14.94 -11.14
C VAL A 38 -10.21 -15.76 -10.12
N ARG A 39 -11.22 -15.18 -9.49
CA ARG A 39 -12.10 -15.83 -8.51
C ARG A 39 -12.82 -17.04 -9.09
N GLU A 40 -13.37 -16.95 -10.29
CA GLU A 40 -14.07 -18.07 -10.95
C GLU A 40 -13.13 -19.28 -11.14
N VAL A 41 -11.89 -19.04 -11.57
CA VAL A 41 -10.88 -20.11 -11.69
C VAL A 41 -10.58 -20.75 -10.33
N PHE A 42 -10.51 -19.96 -9.27
CA PHE A 42 -10.30 -20.46 -7.91
C PHE A 42 -11.48 -21.30 -7.40
N GLU A 43 -12.71 -20.87 -7.64
CA GLU A 43 -13.92 -21.61 -7.24
C GLU A 43 -14.04 -22.96 -7.96
N GLN A 44 -13.57 -23.05 -9.21
CA GLN A 44 -13.58 -24.29 -9.99
C GLN A 44 -12.51 -25.31 -9.55
N GLN A 45 -11.38 -24.86 -9.02
CA GLN A 45 -10.25 -25.73 -8.67
C GLN A 45 -10.31 -26.30 -7.24
N GLY A 46 -11.21 -25.80 -6.38
CA GLY A 46 -11.61 -26.41 -5.10
C GLY A 46 -10.54 -26.41 -3.99
N SER A 47 -9.35 -26.97 -4.23
CA SER A 47 -8.25 -27.09 -3.27
C SER A 47 -6.90 -26.89 -3.94
N TYR A 48 -6.11 -25.95 -3.44
CA TYR A 48 -4.73 -25.73 -3.89
C TYR A 48 -3.75 -26.40 -2.95
N GLN A 49 -3.01 -27.40 -3.45
CA GLN A 49 -1.90 -28.00 -2.73
C GLN A 49 -0.58 -27.35 -3.14
N PHE A 50 0.10 -26.76 -2.17
CA PHE A 50 1.45 -26.22 -2.35
C PHE A 50 2.39 -26.94 -1.39
N MET A 51 3.44 -27.57 -1.94
CA MET A 51 4.44 -28.32 -1.16
C MET A 51 3.82 -29.37 -0.20
N GLY A 52 2.73 -30.02 -0.59
CA GLY A 52 2.03 -31.01 0.23
C GLY A 52 1.19 -30.44 1.37
N SER A 53 1.07 -29.11 1.47
CA SER A 53 0.15 -28.41 2.37
C SER A 53 -1.04 -27.85 1.59
N GLU A 54 -2.24 -27.99 2.14
CA GLU A 54 -3.44 -27.34 1.61
C GLU A 54 -3.41 -25.87 2.03
N ILE A 55 -3.43 -24.97 1.04
CA ILE A 55 -3.57 -23.54 1.31
C ILE A 55 -5.06 -23.23 1.33
N ASP A 56 -5.55 -22.75 2.47
CA ASP A 56 -6.90 -22.22 2.59
C ASP A 56 -7.01 -20.87 1.87
N LEU A 57 -7.63 -20.91 0.69
CA LEU A 57 -7.91 -19.74 -0.14
C LEU A 57 -9.40 -19.34 -0.09
N SER A 58 -10.17 -19.87 0.86
CA SER A 58 -11.61 -19.59 1.00
C SER A 58 -11.93 -18.09 1.16
N PHE A 59 -10.98 -17.31 1.67
CA PHE A 59 -11.11 -15.87 1.78
C PHE A 59 -11.22 -15.18 0.40
N LEU A 60 -10.58 -15.71 -0.65
CA LEU A 60 -10.65 -15.17 -2.01
C LEU A 60 -12.06 -15.24 -2.59
N ALA A 61 -12.82 -16.30 -2.25
CA ALA A 61 -14.20 -16.47 -2.69
C ALA A 61 -15.16 -15.43 -2.08
N ASN A 62 -14.77 -14.76 -1.00
CA ASN A 62 -15.62 -13.78 -0.33
C ASN A 62 -15.16 -12.33 -0.53
N ILE A 63 -14.02 -12.12 -1.19
CA ILE A 63 -13.54 -10.77 -1.52
C ILE A 63 -14.36 -10.21 -2.68
N SER A 64 -14.77 -8.96 -2.53
CA SER A 64 -15.33 -8.17 -3.63
C SER A 64 -14.21 -7.44 -4.36
N SER A 65 -14.29 -7.34 -5.69
CA SER A 65 -13.34 -6.61 -6.55
C SER A 65 -13.11 -5.16 -6.10
N TRP A 66 -14.10 -4.50 -5.47
CA TRP A 66 -13.97 -3.16 -4.89
C TRP A 66 -12.85 -3.01 -3.86
N PHE A 67 -12.47 -4.11 -3.19
CA PHE A 67 -11.31 -4.12 -2.28
C PHE A 67 -10.05 -3.60 -2.99
N PHE A 68 -9.77 -4.10 -4.19
CA PHE A 68 -8.59 -3.72 -4.97
C PHE A 68 -8.68 -2.28 -5.46
N LEU A 69 -9.87 -1.79 -5.80
CA LEU A 69 -10.04 -0.38 -6.17
C LEU A 69 -9.69 0.55 -4.98
N TRP A 70 -10.25 0.28 -3.80
CA TRP A 70 -9.97 1.08 -2.60
C TRP A 70 -8.49 1.02 -2.19
N MET A 71 -7.88 -0.17 -2.26
CA MET A 71 -6.44 -0.35 -2.05
C MET A 71 -5.62 0.47 -3.06
N GLY A 72 -5.98 0.40 -4.34
CA GLY A 72 -5.33 1.17 -5.42
C GLY A 72 -5.44 2.68 -5.20
N MET A 73 -6.61 3.17 -4.82
CA MET A 73 -6.83 4.59 -4.50
C MET A 73 -5.97 5.04 -3.31
N ALA A 74 -5.90 4.25 -2.25
CA ALA A 74 -5.07 4.56 -1.09
C ALA A 74 -3.57 4.58 -1.46
N GLN A 75 -3.11 3.64 -2.31
CA GLN A 75 -1.74 3.66 -2.83
C GLN A 75 -1.46 4.88 -3.72
N PHE A 76 -2.43 5.33 -4.52
CA PHE A 76 -2.31 6.56 -5.30
C PHE A 76 -2.16 7.80 -4.41
N ILE A 77 -2.89 7.87 -3.29
CA ILE A 77 -2.74 8.96 -2.31
C ILE A 77 -1.35 8.90 -1.65
N SER A 78 -0.89 7.70 -1.28
CA SER A 78 0.47 7.47 -0.76
C SER A 78 1.54 7.97 -1.74
N LEU A 79 1.40 7.62 -3.03
CA LEU A 79 2.29 8.02 -4.12
C LEU A 79 2.29 9.55 -4.33
N SER A 80 1.10 10.16 -4.30
CA SER A 80 0.92 11.60 -4.40
C SER A 80 1.58 12.34 -3.23
N GLY A 81 1.48 11.77 -2.02
CA GLY A 81 2.18 12.24 -0.83
C GLY A 81 3.70 12.20 -0.99
N ALA A 82 4.24 11.07 -1.46
CA ALA A 82 5.66 10.91 -1.75
C ALA A 82 6.15 11.89 -2.83
N PHE A 83 5.37 12.11 -3.89
CA PHE A 83 5.68 13.09 -4.92
C PHE A 83 5.76 14.51 -4.39
N GLN A 84 4.85 14.90 -3.50
CA GLN A 84 4.90 16.20 -2.84
C GLN A 84 6.09 16.32 -1.89
N MET A 85 6.43 15.26 -1.14
CA MET A 85 7.62 15.24 -0.27
C MET A 85 8.92 15.29 -1.07
N PHE A 86 8.96 14.66 -2.24
CA PHE A 86 10.05 14.84 -3.19
C PHE A 86 10.16 16.32 -3.56
N GLN A 87 9.07 17.03 -3.83
CA GLN A 87 9.11 18.48 -4.05
C GLN A 87 9.30 19.33 -2.77
N LEU A 88 9.71 18.74 -1.65
CA LEU A 88 9.92 19.41 -0.35
C LEU A 88 8.65 20.09 0.21
N LYS A 89 7.45 19.64 -0.13
CA LYS A 89 6.18 20.19 0.37
C LYS A 89 5.70 19.42 1.60
N LYS A 90 5.48 20.10 2.74
CA LYS A 90 5.02 19.46 4.00
C LYS A 90 3.68 18.73 3.89
N ARG A 91 2.79 19.20 3.00
CA ARG A 91 1.48 18.58 2.77
C ARG A 91 1.59 17.11 2.36
N GLY A 92 2.67 16.74 1.66
CA GLY A 92 2.91 15.37 1.22
C GLY A 92 3.02 14.38 2.38
N PHE A 93 3.60 14.79 3.51
CA PHE A 93 3.70 13.96 4.71
C PHE A 93 2.31 13.56 5.23
N HIS A 94 1.38 14.51 5.31
CA HIS A 94 0.05 14.25 5.84
C HIS A 94 -0.75 13.33 4.91
N LEU A 95 -0.65 13.53 3.60
CA LEU A 95 -1.27 12.65 2.61
C LEU A 95 -0.73 11.21 2.74
N TYR A 96 0.59 11.06 2.85
CA TYR A 96 1.21 9.77 3.03
C TYR A 96 0.76 9.09 4.33
N ALA A 97 0.82 9.79 5.47
CA ALA A 97 0.44 9.22 6.76
C ALA A 97 -1.03 8.78 6.81
N ILE A 98 -1.94 9.60 6.27
CA ILE A 98 -3.36 9.24 6.16
C ILE A 98 -3.54 8.01 5.27
N ALA A 99 -2.85 7.95 4.13
CA ALA A 99 -2.91 6.80 3.24
C ALA A 99 -2.43 5.51 3.93
N GLN A 100 -1.34 5.56 4.71
CA GLN A 100 -0.86 4.40 5.46
C GLN A 100 -1.89 3.88 6.48
N ILE A 101 -2.59 4.78 7.16
CA ILE A 101 -3.67 4.39 8.09
C ILE A 101 -4.81 3.73 7.32
N ILE A 102 -5.24 4.31 6.21
CA ILE A 102 -6.30 3.76 5.36
C ILE A 102 -5.93 2.37 4.83
N LEU A 103 -4.68 2.17 4.40
CA LEU A 103 -4.16 0.90 3.90
C LEU A 103 -4.19 -0.21 4.96
N LEU A 104 -4.09 0.11 6.25
CA LEU A 104 -4.23 -0.87 7.34
C LEU A 104 -5.70 -1.18 7.64
N ILE A 105 -6.61 -0.22 7.43
CA ILE A 105 -8.04 -0.37 7.71
C ILE A 105 -8.75 -1.18 6.63
N ILE A 106 -8.46 -0.92 5.34
CA ILE A 106 -9.17 -1.54 4.21
C ILE A 106 -9.18 -3.09 4.28
N PRO A 107 -8.04 -3.79 4.47
CA PRO A 107 -8.03 -5.25 4.55
C PRO A 107 -8.91 -5.79 5.67
N LYS A 108 -8.94 -5.11 6.83
CA LYS A 108 -9.75 -5.57 7.96
C LYS A 108 -11.25 -5.40 7.72
N LEU A 109 -11.66 -4.37 6.97
CA LEU A 109 -13.06 -4.15 6.61
C LEU A 109 -13.56 -5.17 5.58
N PHE A 110 -12.75 -5.49 4.58
CA PHE A 110 -13.15 -6.39 3.49
C PHE A 110 -12.87 -7.87 3.79
N ILE A 111 -11.89 -8.18 4.64
CA ILE A 111 -11.46 -9.54 4.93
C ILE A 111 -11.31 -9.72 6.45
N PRO A 112 -12.42 -9.81 7.21
CA PRO A 112 -12.38 -9.84 8.67
C PRO A 112 -11.65 -11.06 9.25
N SER A 113 -11.59 -12.16 8.50
CA SER A 113 -10.92 -13.41 8.88
C SER A 113 -9.40 -13.33 8.90
N LEU A 114 -8.81 -12.35 8.21
CA LEU A 114 -7.35 -12.20 8.21
C LEU A 114 -6.85 -11.75 9.58
N PRO A 115 -5.69 -12.29 10.01
CA PRO A 115 -5.00 -11.78 11.20
C PRO A 115 -4.63 -10.31 11.00
N PHE A 116 -4.47 -9.59 12.10
CA PHE A 116 -4.08 -8.20 12.03
C PHE A 116 -2.68 -8.05 11.40
N PRO A 117 -2.49 -7.14 10.42
CA PRO A 117 -1.25 -7.00 9.65
C PRO A 117 -0.15 -6.28 10.44
N PHE A 118 0.43 -6.99 11.42
CA PHE A 118 1.43 -6.43 12.33
C PHE A 118 2.70 -5.97 11.61
N LEU A 119 3.17 -6.75 10.63
CA LEU A 119 4.41 -6.47 9.90
C LEU A 119 4.25 -5.23 9.04
N GLU A 120 3.14 -5.12 8.31
CA GLU A 120 2.82 -3.96 7.48
C GLU A 120 2.71 -2.69 8.33
N MET A 121 2.01 -2.77 9.47
CA MET A 121 1.91 -1.65 10.40
C MET A 121 3.28 -1.21 10.92
N MET A 122 4.17 -2.15 11.26
CA MET A 122 5.54 -1.82 11.69
C MET A 122 6.32 -1.11 10.58
N ILE A 123 6.25 -1.61 9.34
CA ILE A 123 6.92 -0.98 8.20
C ILE A 123 6.35 0.43 7.96
N SER A 124 5.03 0.58 7.93
CA SER A 124 4.36 1.87 7.78
C SER A 124 4.76 2.83 8.90
N ALA A 125 4.83 2.37 10.15
CA ALA A 125 5.25 3.19 11.28
C ALA A 125 6.70 3.67 11.13
N VAL A 126 7.62 2.79 10.71
CA VAL A 126 9.01 3.16 10.43
C VAL A 126 9.08 4.24 9.34
N PHE A 127 8.39 4.06 8.22
CA PHE A 127 8.39 5.05 7.14
C PHE A 127 7.80 6.39 7.58
N VAL A 128 6.67 6.38 8.30
CA VAL A 128 6.06 7.60 8.83
C VAL A 128 7.01 8.33 9.79
N LEU A 129 7.68 7.62 10.69
CA LEU A 129 8.66 8.21 11.61
C LEU A 129 9.88 8.79 10.88
N LEU A 130 10.40 8.08 9.87
CA LEU A 130 11.53 8.54 9.06
C LEU A 130 11.16 9.77 8.23
N TYR A 131 9.96 9.82 7.63
CA TYR A 131 9.48 11.02 6.96
C TYR A 131 9.22 12.17 7.93
N TYR A 132 8.69 11.89 9.12
CA TYR A 132 8.48 12.90 10.16
C TYR A 132 9.81 13.57 10.57
N LYS A 133 10.88 12.79 10.77
CA LYS A 133 12.23 13.32 11.05
C LYS A 133 12.75 14.23 9.94
N ASN A 134 12.36 13.98 8.70
CA ASN A 134 12.74 14.81 7.54
C ASN A 134 11.79 15.99 7.28
N ARG A 135 10.69 16.14 8.05
CA ARG A 135 9.69 17.20 7.85
C ARG A 135 10.26 18.61 8.01
N GLN A 136 11.26 18.80 8.86
CA GLN A 136 11.92 20.10 9.07
C GLN A 136 12.56 20.68 7.78
N PHE A 137 12.97 19.81 6.85
CA PHE A 137 13.58 20.23 5.59
C PHE A 137 12.54 20.65 4.54
N MET A 138 11.27 20.31 4.75
CA MET A 138 10.17 20.68 3.85
C MET A 138 9.68 22.12 4.16
N SER A 139 9.02 22.77 3.20
CA SER A 139 8.34 24.07 3.39
C SER A 139 6.85 23.90 3.61
#